data_AF-A0A376W3J4-F1
#
_entry.id   AF-A0A376W3J4-F1
#
_cell.length_a   1.000
_cell.length_b   1.000
_cell.length_c   1.000
_cell.angle_alpha   90.00
_cell.angle_beta   90.00
_cell.angle_gamma   90.00
#
_symmetry.space_group_name_H-M   'P 1'
#
loop_
_entity.id
_entity.type
_entity.pdbx_description
1 polymer ?
#
loop_
_entity_poly.entity_id
_entity_poly.type
_entity_poly.pdbx_seq_one_letter_code
_entity_poly.pdbx_strand_id
1 'polypeptide(L)' 'MQISTFLIVKRAFIESVMEPLRQRLTALKVVFEHITTKDAADYVRDGNERLAATITPAASDV' A
#
# COMPACT_ATOMS: atom_id res chain seq x y z
N MET A 1 18.81 10.27 -9.74
CA MET A 1 18.77 8.79 -9.91
C MET A 1 17.79 8.26 -8.88
N GLN A 2 16.51 8.17 -9.23
CA GLN A 2 15.48 7.75 -8.27
C GLN A 2 15.55 6.23 -8.19
N ILE A 3 15.99 5.70 -7.06
CA ILE A 3 15.90 4.26 -6.75
C ILE A 3 14.42 4.01 -6.48
N SER A 4 13.65 3.88 -7.56
CA SER A 4 12.27 3.42 -7.50
C SER A 4 12.34 1.92 -7.23
N THR A 5 12.56 1.55 -5.97
CA THR A 5 12.28 0.20 -5.51
C THR A 5 10.79 -0.01 -5.73
N PHE A 6 10.42 -0.68 -6.82
CA PHE A 6 9.07 -1.17 -7.07
C PHE A 6 8.74 -2.19 -5.98
N LEU A 7 8.31 -1.71 -4.83
CA LEU A 7 7.69 -2.55 -3.83
C LEU A 7 6.30 -2.88 -4.37
N ILE A 8 6.22 -3.96 -5.14
CA ILE A 8 4.93 -4.55 -5.49
C ILE A 8 4.28 -4.91 -4.15
N VAL A 9 3.29 -4.12 -3.74
CA VAL A 9 2.51 -4.35 -2.53
C VAL A 9 1.64 -5.59 -2.80
N LYS A 10 2.21 -6.76 -2.56
CA LYS A 10 1.50 -8.03 -2.61
C LYS A 10 0.80 -8.25 -1.27
N ARG A 11 -0.29 -9.01 -1.29
CA ARG A 11 -1.04 -9.43 -0.09
C ARG A 11 -0.14 -9.92 1.04
N ALA A 12 0.87 -10.72 0.73
CA ALA A 12 1.83 -11.22 1.73
C ALA A 12 2.61 -10.10 2.44
N PHE A 13 2.99 -9.02 1.74
CA PHE A 13 3.67 -7.87 2.37
C PHE A 13 2.73 -7.11 3.31
N ILE A 14 1.48 -6.94 2.90
CA ILE A 14 0.45 -6.29 3.72
C ILE A 14 0.28 -7.05 5.04
N GLU A 15 0.08 -8.37 4.96
CA GLU A 15 -0.18 -9.21 6.13
C GLU A 15 1.05 -9.39 7.02
N SER A 16 2.24 -9.58 6.44
CA SER A 16 3.45 -9.90 7.22
C SER A 16 4.20 -8.67 7.74
N VAL A 17 4.07 -7.51 7.08
CA VAL A 17 4.86 -6.32 7.42
C VAL A 17 3.96 -5.14 7.78
N MET A 18 2.97 -4.80 6.96
CA MET A 18 2.19 -3.58 7.18
C MET A 18 1.23 -3.67 8.34
N GLU A 19 0.52 -4.78 8.49
CA GLU A 19 -0.44 -4.94 9.57
C GLU A 19 0.25 -4.91 10.96
N PRO A 20 1.34 -5.66 11.20
CA PRO A 20 2.09 -5.55 12.46
C PRO A 20 2.66 -4.14 12.70
N LEU A 21 3.10 -3.46 11.65
CA LEU A 21 3.69 -2.12 11.76
C LEU A 21 2.63 -1.06 12.11
N ARG A 22 1.46 -1.13 11.49
CA ARG A 22 0.31 -0.25 11.80
C ARG A 22 -0.27 -0.51 13.18
N GLN A 23 -0.26 -1.75 13.66
CA GLN A 23 -0.68 -2.07 15.03
C GLN A 23 0.27 -1.50 16.08
N ARG A 24 1.59 -1.52 15.82
CA ARG A 24 2.59 -0.97 16.72
C ARG A 24 2.64 0.56 16.69
N LEU A 25 2.39 1.16 15.53
CA LEU A 25 2.47 2.60 15.31
C LEU A 25 1.11 3.13 14.83
N THR A 26 0.14 3.14 15.73
CA THR A 26 -1.27 3.49 15.43
C THR A 26 -1.49 4.93 14.93
N ALA A 27 -0.52 5.81 15.17
CA ALA A 27 -0.51 7.20 14.68
C ALA A 27 0.23 7.38 13.35
N LEU A 28 0.86 6.33 12.82
CA LEU A 28 1.63 6.41 11.58
C LEU A 28 0.71 6.60 10.38
N LYS A 29 1.02 7.61 9.56
CA LYS A 29 0.40 7.80 8.24
C LYS A 29 1.21 7.04 7.20
N VAL A 30 0.54 6.22 6.39
CA VAL A 30 1.14 5.39 5.36
C VAL A 30 0.54 5.75 4.02
N VAL A 31 1.40 5.98 3.02
CA VAL A 31 0.99 6.22 1.63
C VAL A 31 1.66 5.18 0.76
N PHE A 32 0.87 4.35 0.08
CA PHE A 32 1.40 3.45 -0.94
C PHE A 32 1.46 4.16 -2.29
N GLU A 33 2.65 4.30 -2.83
CA GLU A 33 2.84 4.85 -4.17
C GLU A 33 2.87 3.73 -5.21
N HIS A 34 2.34 4.02 -6.39
CA HIS A 34 2.40 3.13 -7.55
C HIS A 34 1.75 1.76 -7.32
N ILE A 35 0.59 1.72 -6.65
CA ILE A 35 -0.16 0.47 -6.53
C ILE A 35 -0.67 0.04 -7.92
N THR A 36 -0.51 -1.25 -8.23
CA THR A 36 -0.93 -1.85 -9.50
C THR A 36 -1.77 -3.11 -9.32
N THR A 37 -2.09 -3.47 -8.07
CA THR A 37 -2.84 -4.68 -7.72
C THR A 37 -4.14 -4.32 -7.03
N LYS A 38 -5.20 -5.06 -7.36
CA LYS A 38 -6.49 -4.95 -6.67
C LYS A 38 -6.37 -5.17 -5.16
N ASP A 39 -5.55 -6.12 -4.71
CA ASP A 39 -5.34 -6.38 -3.28
C ASP A 39 -4.85 -5.13 -2.52
N ALA A 40 -3.95 -4.35 -3.14
CA ALA A 40 -3.44 -3.12 -2.52
C ALA A 40 -4.52 -2.02 -2.51
N ALA A 41 -5.33 -1.93 -3.58
CA ALA A 41 -6.45 -1.00 -3.63
C ALA A 41 -7.54 -1.34 -2.61
N ASP A 42 -7.92 -2.61 -2.51
CA ASP A 42 -8.88 -3.12 -1.52
C ASP A 42 -8.38 -2.87 -0.10
N TYR A 43 -7.09 -3.10 0.18
CA TYR A 43 -6.51 -2.83 1.50
C TYR A 43 -6.54 -1.35 1.89
N VAL A 44 -6.27 -0.45 0.94
CA VAL A 44 -6.32 1.00 1.18
C VAL A 44 -7.77 1.46 1.35
N ARG A 45 -8.69 0.94 0.55
CA ARG A 45 -10.13 1.23 0.64
C ARG A 45 -10.69 0.81 2.00
N ASP A 46 -10.33 -0.38 2.47
CA ASP A 46 -10.83 -0.93 3.74
C ASP A 46 -10.03 -0.40 4.95
N GLY A 47 -9.01 0.44 4.69
CA GLY A 47 -8.19 1.12 5.68
C GLY A 47 -8.88 2.29 6.39
N ASN A 48 -8.10 3.02 7.19
CA ASN A 48 -8.55 4.22 7.90
C ASN A 48 -8.03 5.50 7.23
N GLU A 49 -8.41 6.67 7.75
CA GLU A 49 -7.98 7.99 7.28
C GLU A 49 -6.45 8.22 7.22
N ARG A 50 -5.65 7.33 7.81
CA ARG A 50 -4.17 7.40 7.85
C ARG A 50 -3.52 6.51 6.80
N LEU A 51 -4.32 5.84 5.97
CA LEU A 51 -3.85 5.02 4.88
C LEU A 51 -4.33 5.61 3.56
N ALA A 52 -3.40 5.87 2.65
CA ALA A 52 -3.69 6.38 1.31
C ALA A 52 -2.86 5.65 0.26
N ALA A 53 -3.26 5.80 -1.00
CA ALA A 53 -2.44 5.32 -2.11
C ALA A 53 -2.61 6.16 -3.36
N THR A 54 -1.54 6.19 -4.15
CA THR A 54 -1.50 6.78 -5.48
C THR A 54 -1.45 5.66 -6.52
N ILE A 55 -2.43 5.64 -7.43
CA ILE A 55 -2.50 4.68 -8.53
C ILE A 55 -1.74 5.25 -9.73
N THR A 56 -0.90 4.45 -10.38
CA THR A 56 -0.28 4.85 -11.65
C THR A 56 -1.10 4.32 -12.83
N PRO A 57 -1.48 5.16 -13.83
CA PRO A 57 -2.45 4.80 -14.88
C PRO A 57 -2.06 3.67 -15.84
N ALA A 58 -0.85 3.11 -15.72
CA ALA A 58 -0.44 1.94 -16.51
C ALA A 58 -1.03 0.62 -15.96
N ALA A 59 -1.66 0.65 -14.78
CA ALA A 59 -2.32 -0.51 -14.19
C ALA A 59 -3.72 -0.69 -14.79
N SER A 60 -3.83 -1.55 -15.81
CA SER A 60 -5.09 -1.98 -16.43
C SER A 60 -5.96 -2.88 -15.53
N ASP A 61 -5.48 -3.23 -14.34
CA ASP A 61 -6.00 -4.32 -13.50
C ASP A 61 -6.28 -3.92 -12.03
N VAL A 62 -6.48 -2.63 -11.76
CA VAL A 62 -6.92 -2.10 -10.44
C VAL A 62 -8.41 -1.87 -10.42
#